data_AF-A0A0E4CSN1-F1
#
_entry.id   AF-A0A0E4CSN1-F1
#
_cell.length_a   1.000
_cell.length_b   1.000
_cell.length_c   1.000
_cell.angle_alpha   90.00
_cell.angle_beta   90.00
_cell.angle_gamma   90.00
#
_symmetry.space_group_name_H-M   'P 1'
#
loop_
_entity.id
_entity.type
_entity.pdbx_description
1 polymer ?
#
loop_
_entity_poly.entity_id
_entity_poly.type
_entity_poly.pdbx_seq_one_letter_code
_entity_poly.pdbx_strand_id
1 'polypeptide(L)'
;MEKELLFIYSLIFKEKRNAILYLRAIFAYAFAGLMVGFLWSRLASPFASFAGAIAALLIIAPVWYVCHYRGGIPQNKNRVAIDMGTAIATAVLIKGVLAHGFSQLFLALPTFLCLSLGAGFAGWLYAKIEKGGRK
;
A
#
# COMPACT_ATOMS: atom_id res chain seq x y z
N MET A 1 10.42 -35.55 25.85
CA MET A 1 11.30 -35.57 24.67
C MET A 1 10.51 -35.34 23.36
N GLU A 2 9.55 -36.18 22.96
CA GLU A 2 8.81 -35.99 21.68
C GLU A 2 8.01 -34.67 21.57
N LYS A 3 7.30 -34.28 22.64
CA LYS A 3 6.53 -33.02 22.68
C LYS A 3 7.43 -31.78 22.51
N GLU A 4 8.64 -31.82 23.06
CA GLU A 4 9.60 -30.73 22.91
C GLU A 4 10.18 -30.69 21.50
N LEU A 5 10.47 -31.85 20.90
CA LEU A 5 10.90 -31.94 19.52
C LEU A 5 9.84 -31.34 18.56
N LEU A 6 8.58 -31.73 18.73
CA LEU A 6 7.46 -31.21 17.94
C LEU A 6 7.27 -29.69 18.13
N PHE A 7 7.46 -29.19 19.36
CA PHE A 7 7.42 -27.76 19.64
C PHE A 7 8.54 -27.02 18.89
N ILE A 8 9.78 -27.52 18.94
CA ILE A 8 10.93 -26.94 18.24
C ILE A 8 10.70 -26.95 16.71
N TYR A 9 10.21 -28.05 16.14
CA TYR A 9 9.88 -28.12 14.71
C TYR A 9 8.79 -27.13 14.32
N SER A 10 7.75 -26.97 15.15
CA SER A 10 6.68 -26.00 14.90
C SER A 10 7.19 -24.55 14.88
N LEU A 11 8.15 -24.23 15.77
CA LEU A 11 8.81 -22.92 15.84
C LEU A 11 9.65 -22.65 14.59
N ILE A 12 10.49 -23.60 14.19
CA ILE A 12 11.32 -23.48 12.99
C ILE A 12 10.46 -23.31 11.74
N PHE A 13 9.39 -24.09 11.60
CA PHE A 13 8.48 -23.99 10.46
C PHE A 13 7.75 -22.63 10.42
N LYS A 14 7.28 -22.16 11.58
CA LYS A 14 6.65 -20.84 11.72
C LYS A 14 7.61 -19.72 11.33
N GLU A 15 8.86 -19.78 11.78
CA GLU A 15 9.86 -18.76 11.47
C GLU A 15 10.20 -18.72 9.98
N LYS A 16 10.42 -19.89 9.35
CA LYS A 16 10.64 -19.97 7.89
C LYS A 16 9.45 -19.40 7.10
N ARG A 17 8.22 -19.72 7.53
CA ARG A 17 7.01 -19.17 6.92
C ARG A 17 6.95 -17.66 7.06
N ASN A 18 7.26 -17.11 8.23
CA ASN A 18 7.27 -15.66 8.47
C ASN A 18 8.32 -14.95 7.59
N ALA A 19 9.53 -15.50 7.48
CA ALA A 19 10.58 -14.96 6.62
C ALA A 19 10.12 -14.83 5.16
N ILE A 20 9.47 -15.86 4.62
CA ILE A 20 8.92 -15.84 3.25
C ILE A 20 7.82 -14.77 3.12
N LEU A 21 6.96 -14.63 4.12
CA LEU A 21 5.90 -13.61 4.12
C LEU A 21 6.47 -12.19 4.14
N TYR A 22 7.52 -11.94 4.92
CA TYR A 22 8.18 -10.63 4.96
C TYR A 22 8.89 -10.31 3.64
N LEU A 23 9.60 -11.26 3.05
CA LEU A 23 10.23 -11.06 1.73
C LEU A 23 9.19 -10.74 0.67
N ARG A 24 8.08 -11.50 0.63
CA ARG A 24 6.97 -11.23 -0.28
C ARG A 24 6.41 -9.82 -0.08
N ALA A 25 6.23 -9.41 1.17
CA ALA A 25 5.73 -8.07 1.51
C ALA A 25 6.70 -6.97 1.03
N ILE A 26 8.01 -7.15 1.23
CA ILE A 26 9.05 -6.21 0.78
C ILE A 26 8.99 -6.03 -0.74
N PHE A 27 8.94 -7.12 -1.51
CA PHE A 27 8.85 -7.05 -2.97
C PHE A 27 7.54 -6.42 -3.43
N ALA A 28 6.41 -6.73 -2.79
CA ALA A 28 5.13 -6.11 -3.10
C ALA A 28 5.11 -4.61 -2.77
N TYR A 29 5.77 -4.19 -1.68
CA TYR A 29 5.95 -2.78 -1.31
C TYR A 29 6.80 -2.04 -2.34
N ALA A 30 7.94 -2.61 -2.72
CA ALA A 30 8.81 -2.04 -3.74
C ALA A 30 8.09 -1.91 -5.08
N PHE A 31 7.36 -2.96 -5.50
CA PHE A 31 6.54 -2.95 -6.71
C PHE A 31 5.52 -1.81 -6.69
N ALA A 32 4.76 -1.65 -5.60
CA ALA A 32 3.77 -0.58 -5.49
C ALA A 32 4.40 0.82 -5.60
N GLY A 33 5.48 1.07 -4.86
CA GLY A 33 6.18 2.35 -4.89
C GLY A 33 6.77 2.67 -6.27
N LEU A 34 7.37 1.68 -6.93
CA LEU A 34 7.97 1.83 -8.27
C LEU A 34 6.93 2.07 -9.35
N MET A 35 5.87 1.25 -9.40
CA MET A 35 4.86 1.34 -10.47
C MET A 35 4.15 2.69 -10.44
N VAL A 36 3.70 3.13 -9.27
CA VAL A 36 3.00 4.42 -9.16
C VAL A 36 3.96 5.59 -9.42
N GLY A 37 5.15 5.56 -8.80
CA GLY A 37 6.13 6.64 -8.96
C GLY A 37 6.71 6.76 -10.38
N PHE A 38 6.78 5.67 -11.15
CA PHE A 38 7.28 5.65 -12.53
C PHE A 38 6.20 5.97 -13.55
N LEU A 39 4.98 5.46 -13.37
CA LEU A 39 3.92 5.60 -14.36
C LEU A 39 3.12 6.89 -14.20
N TRP A 40 3.11 7.51 -13.01
CA TRP A 40 2.39 8.75 -12.76
C TRP A 40 2.78 9.87 -13.75
N SER A 41 4.08 10.13 -13.94
CA SER A 41 4.55 11.21 -14.82
C SER A 41 4.15 11.00 -16.29
N ARG A 42 3.92 9.75 -16.71
CA ARG A 42 3.49 9.39 -18.07
C ARG A 42 1.99 9.64 -18.30
N LEU A 43 1.19 9.66 -17.23
CA LEU A 43 -0.25 9.96 -17.31
C LEU A 43 -0.57 11.41 -16.97
N ALA A 44 0.22 12.03 -16.08
CA ALA A 44 0.00 13.41 -15.64
C ALA A 44 0.05 14.43 -16.79
N SER A 45 1.02 14.29 -17.70
CA SER A 45 1.20 15.21 -18.83
C SER A 45 0.06 15.15 -19.86
N PRO A 46 -0.32 13.98 -20.43
CA PRO A 46 -1.34 13.93 -21.48
C PRO A 46 -2.77 14.16 -21.02
N PHE A 47 -3.09 13.89 -19.74
CA PHE A 47 -4.48 13.87 -19.27
C PHE A 47 -4.84 14.97 -18.26
N ALA A 48 -3.87 15.82 -17.87
CA ALA A 48 -4.05 16.98 -17.00
C ALA A 48 -4.99 16.70 -15.80
N SER A 49 -6.12 17.40 -15.70
CA SER A 49 -7.08 17.27 -14.60
C SER A 49 -7.71 15.87 -14.47
N PHE A 50 -7.75 15.08 -15.55
CA PHE A 50 -8.26 13.70 -15.52
C PHE A 50 -7.19 12.67 -15.19
N ALA A 51 -5.92 13.06 -15.13
CA ALA A 51 -4.81 12.13 -14.90
C ALA A 51 -4.96 11.34 -13.60
N GLY A 52 -5.53 11.93 -12.55
CA GLY A 52 -5.80 11.25 -11.29
C GLY A 52 -6.79 10.10 -11.43
N ALA A 53 -7.93 10.33 -12.09
CA ALA A 53 -8.95 9.31 -12.33
C ALA A 53 -8.45 8.19 -13.24
N ILE A 54 -7.70 8.55 -14.28
CA ILE A 54 -7.12 7.58 -15.22
C ILE A 54 -6.02 6.75 -14.53
N ALA A 55 -5.14 7.38 -13.74
CA ALA A 55 -4.14 6.68 -12.94
C ALA A 55 -4.78 5.75 -11.91
N ALA A 56 -5.91 6.15 -11.32
CA ALA A 56 -6.65 5.30 -10.39
C ALA A 56 -7.08 3.98 -11.06
N LEU A 57 -7.61 4.05 -12.28
CA LEU A 57 -8.07 2.88 -13.03
C LEU A 57 -6.91 2.04 -13.61
N LEU A 58 -5.92 2.70 -14.23
CA LEU A 58 -4.88 2.01 -15.01
C LEU A 58 -3.65 1.61 -14.19
N ILE A 59 -3.39 2.26 -13.06
CA ILE A 59 -2.22 1.98 -12.22
C ILE A 59 -2.66 1.51 -10.83
N ILE A 60 -3.44 2.31 -10.12
CA ILE A 60 -3.76 2.05 -8.71
C ILE A 60 -4.59 0.77 -8.57
N ALA A 61 -5.64 0.56 -9.37
CA ALA A 61 -6.47 -0.65 -9.27
C ALA A 61 -5.69 -1.95 -9.56
N PRO A 62 -4.89 -2.05 -10.65
CA PRO A 62 -4.07 -3.23 -10.91
C PRO A 62 -3.00 -3.49 -9.84
N VAL A 63 -2.32 -2.44 -9.37
CA VAL A 63 -1.33 -2.56 -8.30
C VAL A 63 -2.00 -3.00 -7.00
N TRP A 64 -3.17 -2.45 -6.67
CA TRP A 64 -3.98 -2.85 -5.52
C TRP A 64 -4.38 -4.32 -5.60
N TYR A 65 -4.81 -4.78 -6.78
CA TYR A 65 -5.19 -6.17 -6.95
C TYR A 65 -4.03 -7.12 -6.63
N VAL A 66 -2.81 -6.82 -7.08
CA VAL A 66 -1.63 -7.64 -6.79
C VAL A 66 -1.20 -7.53 -5.32
N CYS A 67 -1.07 -6.31 -4.81
CA CYS A 67 -0.53 -6.05 -3.48
C CYS A 67 -1.51 -6.40 -2.37
N HIS A 68 -2.79 -6.05 -2.52
CA HIS A 68 -3.81 -6.21 -1.50
C HIS A 68 -4.65 -7.48 -1.74
N TYR A 69 -5.35 -7.57 -2.88
CA TYR A 69 -6.33 -8.64 -3.12
C TYR A 69 -5.69 -10.03 -3.27
N ARG A 70 -4.61 -10.14 -4.04
CA ARG A 70 -3.83 -11.37 -4.20
C ARG A 70 -2.90 -11.65 -3.00
N GLY A 71 -2.87 -10.74 -2.02
CA GLY A 71 -2.14 -10.93 -0.77
C GLY A 71 -0.62 -10.83 -0.90
N GLY A 72 -0.11 -10.08 -1.89
CA GLY A 72 1.32 -9.75 -1.98
C GLY A 72 1.84 -9.16 -0.66
N ILE A 73 1.08 -8.22 -0.10
CA ILE A 73 1.26 -7.69 1.25
C ILE A 73 0.34 -8.48 2.20
N PRO A 74 0.89 -9.30 3.12
CA PRO A 74 0.08 -10.05 4.06
C PRO A 74 -0.78 -9.13 4.95
N GLN A 75 -2.10 -9.30 4.92
CA GLN A 75 -3.02 -8.62 5.84
C GLN A 75 -3.56 -9.61 6.88
N ASN A 76 -3.85 -9.12 8.08
CA ASN A 76 -4.65 -9.87 9.05
C ASN A 76 -6.14 -9.54 8.81
N LYS A 77 -7.04 -10.53 8.92
CA LYS A 77 -8.49 -10.31 8.82
C LYS A 77 -9.02 -9.23 9.77
N ASN A 78 -8.31 -9.01 10.89
CA ASN A 78 -8.64 -8.00 11.90
C ASN A 78 -7.79 -6.73 11.80
N ARG A 79 -6.87 -6.64 10.84
CA ARG A 79 -6.06 -5.44 10.57
C ARG A 79 -6.12 -5.14 9.08
N VAL A 80 -7.07 -4.28 8.71
CA VAL A 80 -6.91 -3.47 7.52
C VAL A 80 -5.75 -2.52 7.80
N ALA A 81 -4.88 -2.34 6.80
CA ALA A 81 -3.92 -1.24 6.69
C ALA A 81 -2.49 -1.49 7.17
N ILE A 82 -1.82 -2.43 6.51
CA ILE A 82 -0.57 -2.08 5.85
C ILE A 82 -0.89 -2.02 4.35
N ASP A 83 -1.45 -0.89 3.91
CA ASP A 83 -1.93 -0.73 2.54
C ASP A 83 -0.77 -0.37 1.60
N MET A 84 -0.87 -0.75 0.34
CA MET A 84 0.03 -0.28 -0.72
C MET A 84 0.13 1.25 -0.76
N GLY A 85 -0.90 1.97 -0.28
CA GLY A 85 -0.90 3.42 -0.10
C GLY A 85 0.28 3.91 0.76
N THR A 86 0.62 3.19 1.83
CA THR A 86 1.78 3.50 2.67
C THR A 86 3.09 3.27 1.92
N ALA A 87 3.17 2.23 1.08
CA ALA A 87 4.34 1.97 0.25
C ALA A 87 4.57 3.12 -0.74
N ILE A 88 3.52 3.54 -1.42
CA ILE A 88 3.53 4.64 -2.40
C ILE A 88 3.90 5.95 -1.71
N ALA A 89 3.24 6.28 -0.59
CA ALA A 89 3.49 7.51 0.16
C ALA A 89 4.96 7.60 0.60
N THR A 90 5.50 6.55 1.21
CA THR A 90 6.91 6.52 1.64
C THR A 90 7.87 6.64 0.47
N ALA A 91 7.65 5.88 -0.61
CA ALA A 91 8.53 5.91 -1.78
C ALA A 91 8.55 7.29 -2.46
N VAL A 92 7.38 7.90 -2.67
CA VAL A 92 7.25 9.22 -3.30
C VAL A 92 7.82 10.31 -2.40
N LEU A 93 7.58 10.25 -1.09
CA LEU A 93 8.10 11.22 -0.13
C LEU A 93 9.62 11.19 -0.05
N ILE A 94 10.21 10.00 0.13
CA ILE A 94 11.68 9.85 0.17
C ILE A 94 12.29 10.33 -1.14
N LYS A 95 11.75 9.91 -2.29
CA LYS A 95 12.21 10.36 -3.60
C LYS A 95 12.16 11.89 -3.72
N GLY A 96 11.06 12.51 -3.29
CA GLY A 96 10.87 13.96 -3.33
C GLY A 96 11.87 14.71 -2.45
N VAL A 97 12.08 14.24 -1.21
CA VAL A 97 13.05 14.84 -0.29
C VAL A 97 14.48 14.70 -0.83
N LEU A 98 14.85 13.55 -1.38
CA LEU A 98 16.18 13.36 -1.96
C LEU A 98 16.41 14.23 -3.20
N ALA A 99 15.38 14.43 -4.03
CA ALA A 99 15.50 15.19 -5.27
C ALA A 99 15.44 16.72 -5.06
N HIS A 100 14.70 17.18 -4.06
CA HIS A 100 14.36 18.61 -3.94
C HIS A 100 14.48 19.18 -2.51
N GLY A 101 14.94 18.38 -1.55
CA GLY A 101 15.05 18.78 -0.15
C GLY A 101 13.71 18.82 0.61
N PHE A 102 13.78 19.13 1.90
CA PHE A 102 12.61 19.17 2.79
C PHE A 102 11.69 20.37 2.56
N SER A 103 12.16 21.45 1.93
CA SER A 103 11.36 22.65 1.69
C SER A 103 10.12 22.37 0.83
N GLN A 104 10.25 21.47 -0.16
CA GLN A 104 9.14 21.05 -1.02
C GLN A 104 8.06 20.26 -0.29
N LEU A 105 8.36 19.67 0.87
CA LEU A 105 7.38 18.94 1.67
C LEU A 105 6.28 19.88 2.17
N PHE A 106 6.65 21.11 2.57
CA PHE A 106 5.72 22.13 3.02
C PHE A 106 4.84 22.65 1.89
N LEU A 107 5.37 22.75 0.67
CA LEU A 107 4.59 23.12 -0.51
C LEU A 107 3.58 22.03 -0.90
N ALA A 108 3.85 20.77 -0.56
CA ALA A 108 2.95 19.65 -0.79
C ALA A 108 1.87 19.46 0.28
N LEU A 109 1.88 20.23 1.38
CA LEU A 109 0.90 20.12 2.47
C LEU A 109 -0.57 20.18 2.01
N PRO A 110 -0.98 21.10 1.12
CA PRO A 110 -2.35 21.13 0.61
C PRO A 110 -2.75 19.82 -0.08
N THR A 111 -1.82 19.23 -0.83
CA THR A 111 -2.03 17.92 -1.48
C THR A 111 -2.18 16.82 -0.45
N PHE A 112 -1.33 16.79 0.59
CA PHE A 112 -1.45 15.82 1.67
C PHE A 112 -2.80 15.91 2.39
N LEU A 113 -3.27 17.12 2.71
CA LEU A 113 -4.58 17.33 3.33
C LEU A 113 -5.72 16.79 2.45
N CYS A 114 -5.70 17.11 1.16
CA CYS A 114 -6.69 16.61 0.21
C CYS A 114 -6.71 15.08 0.15
N LEU A 115 -5.52 14.44 0.07
CA LEU A 115 -5.39 12.99 0.07
C LEU A 115 -5.89 12.36 1.39
N SER A 116 -5.55 12.96 2.53
CA SER A 116 -6.01 12.50 3.84
C SER A 116 -7.53 12.56 3.99
N LEU A 117 -8.17 13.64 3.51
CA LEU A 117 -9.62 13.78 3.50
C LEU A 117 -10.28 12.73 2.60
N GLY A 118 -9.76 12.54 1.39
CA GLY A 118 -10.25 11.52 0.46
C GLY A 118 -10.13 10.10 1.03
N ALA A 119 -8.98 9.76 1.61
CA ALA A 119 -8.74 8.47 2.26
C ALA A 119 -9.68 8.26 3.46
N GLY A 120 -9.87 9.28 4.29
CA GLY A 120 -10.78 9.25 5.42
C GLY A 120 -12.24 9.02 4.98
N PHE A 121 -12.69 9.72 3.94
CA PHE A 121 -14.04 9.56 3.40
C PHE A 121 -14.25 8.17 2.80
N ALA A 122 -13.28 7.65 2.04
CA ALA A 122 -13.35 6.31 1.47
C ALA A 122 -13.41 5.23 2.57
N GLY A 123 -12.59 5.35 3.61
CA GLY A 123 -12.60 4.45 4.77
C GLY A 123 -13.92 4.48 5.53
N TRP A 124 -14.48 5.68 5.75
CA TRP A 124 -15.79 5.85 6.38
C TRP A 124 -16.92 5.20 5.56
N LEU A 125 -16.93 5.42 4.24
CA LEU A 125 -17.92 4.84 3.34
C LEU A 125 -17.85 3.31 3.34
N TYR A 126 -16.64 2.73 3.25
CA TYR A 126 -16.43 1.30 3.35
C TYR A 126 -16.99 0.73 4.66
N ALA A 127 -16.68 1.37 5.80
CA ALA A 127 -17.17 0.94 7.10
C ALA A 127 -18.70 0.98 7.21
N LYS A 128 -19.37 1.90 6.51
CA LYS A 128 -20.85 1.95 6.43
C LYS A 128 -21.40 0.80 5.59
N ILE A 129 -20.80 0.52 4.43
CA ILE A 129 -21.21 -0.58 3.54
C ILE A 129 -21.04 -1.93 4.24
N GLU A 130 -19.89 -2.17 4.89
CA GLU A 130 -19.61 -3.43 5.58
C GLU A 130 -20.61 -3.68 6.73
N LYS A 131 -20.94 -2.63 7.51
CA LYS A 131 -21.96 -2.72 8.57
C LYS A 131 -23.37 -2.95 8.02
N GLY A 132 -23.69 -2.41 6.84
CA GLY A 132 -24.99 -2.60 6.19
C GLY A 132 -25.14 -3.93 5.45
N GLY A 133 -24.04 -4.54 5.01
CA GLY A 133 -23.99 -5.83 4.30
C GLY A 133 -23.90 -7.06 5.22
N ARG A 134 -23.60 -6.88 6.51
CA ARG A 134 -23.80 -7.90 7.55
C ARG A 134 -25.27 -7.87 8.00
N LYS A 135 -26.17 -8.35 7.15
CA LYS A 135 -27.50 -8.83 7.55
C LYS A 135 -27.50 -10.35 7.50
#